data_AF-A0A1Y1IIC4-F1
#
_entry.id   AF-A0A1Y1IIC4-F1
#
_cell.length_a   1.000
_cell.length_b   1.000
_cell.length_c   1.000
_cell.angle_alpha   90.00
_cell.angle_beta   90.00
_cell.angle_gamma   90.00
#
_symmetry.space_group_name_H-M   'P 1'
#
loop_
_entity.id
_entity.type
_entity.pdbx_description
1 polymer ?
#
loop_
_entity_poly.entity_id
_entity_poly.type
_entity_poly.pdbx_seq_one_letter_code
_entity_poly.pdbx_strand_id
1 'polypeptide(L)'
;MPPKRKGEGSKKGGKKGKKQSKPTFYTGEEHCLPFGFRAGDLIRTPLGLIGTILGVKFARPDDKETGVMWVEYEGGKQVPLERGVVGYERLTEAEHIWRDVVVIRTRVQKEEEERAAIEQAQRLRMEALALEAAASKKKRKSTASRPQTGQKLKGTKVINLLSGHRVVCSI
;
A
#
# COMPACT_ATOMS: atom_id res chain seq x y z
N MET A 1 57.70 -15.15 -24.94
CA MET A 1 56.28 -14.75 -25.14
C MET A 1 55.42 -15.41 -24.07
N PRO A 2 54.80 -14.66 -23.14
CA PRO A 2 53.79 -15.20 -22.23
C PRO A 2 52.38 -15.17 -22.88
N PRO A 3 51.52 -16.18 -22.66
CA PRO A 3 50.17 -16.17 -23.23
C PRO A 3 49.20 -15.24 -22.49
N LYS A 4 48.33 -14.60 -23.30
CA LYS A 4 47.35 -13.57 -22.98
C LYS A 4 46.30 -13.99 -21.92
N ARG A 5 46.02 -13.07 -20.98
CA ARG A 5 44.82 -13.06 -20.11
C ARG A 5 43.55 -12.99 -20.97
N LYS A 6 42.60 -13.92 -20.78
CA LYS A 6 41.21 -13.78 -21.26
C LYS A 6 40.38 -13.09 -20.18
N GLY A 7 39.75 -12.00 -20.59
CA GLY A 7 38.85 -11.18 -19.78
C GLY A 7 37.50 -11.83 -19.52
N GLU A 8 36.96 -11.44 -18.38
CA GLU A 8 35.58 -11.10 -18.06
C GLU A 8 34.49 -11.52 -19.07
N GLY A 9 33.64 -12.44 -18.61
CA GLY A 9 32.30 -12.66 -19.12
C GLY A 9 31.33 -12.77 -17.95
N SER A 10 30.85 -11.63 -17.46
CA SER A 10 29.89 -11.50 -16.37
C SER A 10 28.51 -12.04 -16.81
N LYS A 11 28.21 -13.29 -16.47
CA LYS A 11 26.83 -13.81 -16.51
C LYS A 11 26.02 -13.19 -15.36
N LYS A 12 25.50 -11.98 -15.58
CA LYS A 12 24.37 -11.43 -14.83
C LYS A 12 23.12 -12.24 -15.17
N GLY A 13 22.94 -13.36 -14.49
CA GLY A 13 21.69 -14.10 -14.46
C GLY A 13 20.65 -13.27 -13.71
N GLY A 14 19.73 -12.67 -14.46
CA GLY A 14 18.61 -11.90 -13.93
C GLY A 14 17.80 -12.74 -12.94
N LYS A 15 17.66 -12.23 -11.72
CA LYS A 15 16.79 -12.75 -10.68
C LYS A 15 15.35 -12.65 -11.21
N LYS A 16 14.85 -13.74 -11.81
CA LYS A 16 13.43 -13.87 -12.21
C LYS A 16 12.60 -13.60 -10.97
N GLY A 17 11.90 -12.46 -10.95
CA GLY A 17 10.87 -12.17 -9.98
C GLY A 17 9.91 -13.35 -9.95
N LYS A 18 9.74 -13.94 -8.76
CA LYS A 18 8.70 -14.93 -8.49
C LYS A 18 7.38 -14.28 -8.90
N LYS A 19 6.88 -14.63 -10.09
CA LYS A 19 5.48 -14.38 -10.47
C LYS A 19 4.68 -14.96 -9.30
N GLN A 20 3.95 -14.12 -8.58
CA GLN A 20 2.99 -14.59 -7.59
C GLN A 20 1.99 -15.46 -8.37
N SER A 21 2.24 -16.77 -8.41
CA SER A 21 1.22 -17.71 -8.85
C SER A 21 0.05 -17.49 -7.92
N LYS A 22 -1.16 -17.39 -8.47
CA LYS A 22 -2.38 -17.42 -7.66
C LYS A 22 -2.19 -18.46 -6.56
N PRO A 23 -2.48 -18.14 -5.29
CA PRO A 23 -2.27 -19.08 -4.22
C PRO A 23 -3.07 -20.34 -4.57
N THR A 24 -2.38 -21.47 -4.70
CA THR A 24 -2.99 -22.78 -5.03
C THR A 24 -4.09 -23.15 -4.03
N PHE A 25 -4.05 -22.54 -2.85
CA PHE A 25 -4.96 -22.71 -1.75
C PHE A 25 -5.52 -21.37 -1.29
N TYR A 26 -6.83 -21.34 -1.06
CA TYR A 26 -7.51 -20.23 -0.43
C TYR A 26 -7.36 -20.37 1.08
N THR A 27 -6.72 -19.38 1.69
CA THR A 27 -6.38 -19.36 3.13
C THR A 27 -7.22 -18.39 3.95
N GLY A 28 -8.17 -17.72 3.31
CA GLY A 28 -9.08 -16.80 3.99
C GLY A 28 -9.96 -17.53 5.01
N GLU A 29 -10.20 -16.90 6.16
CA GLU A 29 -10.99 -17.49 7.25
C GLU A 29 -12.38 -17.89 6.78
N GLU A 30 -13.00 -17.11 5.89
CA GLU A 30 -14.31 -17.39 5.28
C GLU A 30 -14.39 -18.76 4.59
N HIS A 31 -13.28 -19.21 3.99
CA HIS A 31 -13.23 -20.46 3.25
C HIS A 31 -12.94 -21.66 4.16
N CYS A 32 -12.20 -21.44 5.25
CA CYS A 32 -11.80 -22.50 6.17
C CYS A 32 -12.83 -22.75 7.28
N LEU A 33 -13.62 -21.73 7.65
CA LEU A 33 -14.68 -21.78 8.67
C LEU A 33 -15.65 -22.98 8.53
N PRO A 34 -16.15 -23.34 7.32
CA PRO A 34 -17.05 -24.49 7.15
C PRO A 34 -16.45 -25.84 7.57
N PHE A 35 -15.12 -25.94 7.65
CA PHE A 35 -14.41 -27.14 8.04
C PHE A 35 -14.01 -27.13 9.53
N GLY A 36 -14.26 -26.03 10.26
CA GLY A 36 -13.92 -25.91 11.68
C GLY A 36 -12.43 -25.68 11.98
N PHE A 37 -11.60 -25.52 10.94
CA PHE A 37 -10.16 -25.30 11.08
C PHE A 37 -9.69 -24.03 10.37
N ARG A 38 -8.46 -23.57 10.66
CA ARG A 38 -7.83 -22.43 9.99
C ARG A 38 -6.63 -22.87 9.16
N ALA A 39 -6.29 -22.10 8.12
CA ALA A 39 -5.06 -22.33 7.38
C ALA A 39 -3.83 -22.15 8.30
N GLY A 40 -2.92 -23.12 8.27
CA GLY A 40 -1.74 -23.21 9.12
C GLY A 40 -1.97 -23.90 10.47
N ASP A 41 -3.18 -24.35 10.78
CA ASP A 41 -3.43 -25.13 11.99
C ASP A 41 -2.75 -26.51 11.93
N LEU A 42 -2.29 -26.98 13.09
CA LEU A 42 -1.86 -28.35 13.26
C LEU A 42 -3.05 -29.23 13.65
N ILE A 43 -3.22 -30.32 12.92
CA ILE A 43 -4.25 -31.33 13.20
C ILE A 43 -3.62 -32.68 13.50
N ARG A 44 -4.28 -33.42 14.40
CA ARG A 44 -3.98 -34.80 14.70
C ARG A 44 -5.00 -35.67 14.00
N THR A 45 -4.52 -36.65 13.23
CA THR A 45 -5.39 -37.66 12.63
C THR A 45 -5.76 -38.73 13.66
N PRO A 46 -6.83 -39.51 13.43
CA PRO A 46 -7.17 -40.67 14.28
C PRO A 46 -6.02 -41.69 14.40
N LEU A 47 -5.13 -41.74 13.41
CA LEU A 47 -3.93 -42.59 13.40
C LEU A 47 -2.75 -41.98 14.17
N GLY A 48 -2.95 -40.82 14.81
CA GLY A 48 -1.93 -40.12 15.59
C GLY A 48 -0.92 -39.33 14.75
N LEU A 49 -1.12 -39.21 13.44
CA LEU A 49 -0.25 -38.42 12.57
C LEU A 49 -0.53 -36.92 12.73
N ILE A 50 0.51 -36.11 12.63
CA ILE A 50 0.40 -34.65 12.68
C ILE A 50 0.48 -34.10 11.26
N GLY A 51 -0.47 -33.24 10.90
CA GLY A 51 -0.49 -32.55 9.62
C GLY A 51 -0.73 -31.06 9.80
N THR A 52 -0.27 -30.26 8.84
CA THR A 52 -0.51 -28.81 8.77
C THR A 52 -1.56 -28.51 7.72
N ILE A 53 -2.57 -27.71 8.06
CA ILE A 53 -3.60 -27.31 7.09
C ILE A 53 -3.01 -26.28 6.14
N LEU A 54 -3.11 -26.54 4.83
CA LEU A 54 -2.68 -25.59 3.80
C LEU A 54 -3.77 -24.57 3.47
N GLY A 55 -5.02 -25.01 3.44
CA GLY A 55 -6.16 -24.18 3.07
C GLY A 55 -7.17 -24.96 2.23
N VAL A 56 -8.05 -24.26 1.53
CA VAL A 56 -9.10 -24.87 0.71
C VAL A 56 -8.79 -24.72 -0.77
N LYS A 57 -9.00 -25.78 -1.54
CA LYS A 57 -8.92 -25.76 -3.00
C LYS A 57 -10.33 -25.94 -3.56
N PHE A 58 -10.78 -24.98 -4.35
CA PHE A 58 -12.05 -25.06 -5.05
C PHE A 58 -11.86 -25.64 -6.45
N ALA A 59 -12.81 -26.44 -6.92
CA ALA A 59 -12.83 -26.90 -8.31
C ALA A 59 -13.10 -25.73 -9.26
N ARG A 60 -13.93 -24.78 -8.82
CA ARG A 60 -14.19 -23.49 -9.47
C ARG A 60 -14.11 -22.37 -8.42
N PRO A 61 -13.48 -21.23 -8.73
CA PRO A 61 -13.27 -20.16 -7.75
C PRO A 61 -14.58 -19.58 -7.19
N ASP A 62 -15.66 -19.63 -7.96
CA ASP A 62 -16.97 -19.06 -7.57
C ASP A 62 -17.83 -20.06 -6.79
N ASP A 63 -17.42 -21.33 -6.71
CA ASP A 63 -18.21 -22.40 -6.12
C ASP A 63 -17.64 -22.82 -4.76
N LYS A 64 -18.15 -22.19 -3.71
CA LYS A 64 -17.74 -22.43 -2.32
C LYS A 64 -18.12 -23.84 -1.83
N GLU A 65 -19.09 -24.50 -2.45
CA GLU A 65 -19.54 -25.83 -2.06
C GLU A 65 -18.58 -26.92 -2.51
N THR A 66 -17.89 -26.72 -3.63
CA THR A 66 -16.87 -27.66 -4.15
C THR A 66 -15.52 -27.60 -3.42
N GLY A 67 -15.40 -26.77 -2.39
CA GLY A 67 -14.15 -26.62 -1.64
C GLY A 67 -13.71 -27.92 -0.99
N VAL A 68 -12.46 -28.31 -1.17
CA VAL A 68 -11.84 -29.41 -0.44
C VAL A 68 -10.68 -28.83 0.36
N MET A 69 -10.65 -29.11 1.67
CA MET A 69 -9.54 -28.69 2.51
C MET A 69 -8.32 -29.56 2.23
N TRP A 70 -7.12 -28.99 2.25
CA TRP A 70 -5.88 -29.72 2.00
C TRP A 70 -4.97 -29.64 3.21
N VAL A 71 -4.32 -30.76 3.51
CA VAL A 71 -3.41 -30.92 4.63
C VAL A 71 -2.08 -31.43 4.10
N GLU A 72 -0.99 -30.91 4.64
CA GLU A 72 0.36 -31.38 4.42
C GLU A 72 0.84 -32.18 5.62
N TYR A 73 1.22 -33.43 5.39
CA TYR A 73 1.84 -34.30 6.38
C TYR A 73 3.37 -34.23 6.31
N GLU A 74 4.02 -34.83 7.29
CA GLU A 74 5.47 -35.00 7.32
C GLU A 74 5.99 -35.63 6.00
N GLY A 75 7.08 -35.07 5.47
CA GLY A 75 7.61 -35.43 4.16
C GLY A 75 6.96 -34.72 2.97
N GLY A 76 6.15 -33.69 3.20
CA GLY A 76 5.59 -32.83 2.15
C GLY A 76 4.44 -33.45 1.36
N LYS A 77 3.80 -34.50 1.92
CA LYS A 77 2.66 -35.16 1.28
C LYS A 77 1.41 -34.34 1.49
N GLN A 78 0.83 -33.86 0.40
CA GLN A 78 -0.40 -33.07 0.42
C GLN A 78 -1.60 -33.96 0.08
N VAL A 79 -2.60 -33.97 0.96
CA VAL A 79 -3.77 -34.84 0.85
C VAL A 79 -5.04 -34.01 1.06
N PRO A 80 -6.10 -34.25 0.27
CA PRO A 80 -7.40 -33.66 0.53
C PRO A 80 -8.00 -34.25 1.81
N LEU A 81 -8.52 -33.38 2.66
CA LEU A 81 -9.31 -33.71 3.83
C LEU A 81 -10.77 -33.83 3.40
N GLU A 82 -11.33 -35.03 3.54
CA GLU A 82 -12.74 -35.27 3.22
C GLU A 82 -13.67 -34.58 4.22
N ARG A 83 -14.83 -34.12 3.75
CA ARG A 83 -15.83 -33.48 4.61
C ARG A 83 -16.52 -34.54 5.47
N GLY A 84 -16.56 -34.32 6.78
CA GLY A 84 -17.28 -35.19 7.71
C GLY A 84 -16.47 -36.35 8.28
N VAL A 85 -15.15 -36.38 8.08
CA VAL A 85 -14.30 -37.40 8.74
C VAL A 85 -14.18 -37.06 10.22
N VAL A 86 -14.68 -37.97 11.05
CA VAL A 86 -14.68 -37.85 12.50
C VAL A 86 -13.30 -38.22 13.04
N GLY A 87 -12.80 -37.48 14.03
CA GLY A 87 -11.57 -37.80 14.76
C GLY A 87 -10.32 -37.01 14.33
N TYR A 88 -10.47 -36.02 13.46
CA TYR A 88 -9.44 -34.98 13.34
C TYR A 88 -9.57 -33.99 14.48
N GLU A 89 -8.52 -33.86 15.29
CA GLU A 89 -8.48 -32.95 16.42
C GLU A 89 -7.46 -31.85 16.18
N ARG A 90 -7.82 -30.61 16.50
CA ARG A 90 -6.88 -29.49 16.48
C ARG A 90 -5.94 -29.61 17.67
N LEU A 91 -4.63 -29.48 17.44
CA LEU A 91 -3.66 -29.49 18.54
C LEU A 91 -3.75 -28.17 19.32
N THR A 92 -4.06 -28.26 20.61
CA THR A 92 -4.16 -27.11 21.53
C THR A 92 -2.81 -26.48 21.85
N GLU A 93 -1.70 -27.22 21.73
CA GLU A 93 -0.35 -26.70 21.89
C GLU A 93 -0.05 -25.57 20.89
N ALA A 94 -0.54 -25.69 19.67
CA ALA A 94 -0.38 -24.68 18.63
C ALA A 94 -1.28 -23.44 18.84
N GLU A 95 -2.27 -23.52 19.73
CA GLU A 95 -3.22 -22.42 19.94
C GLU A 95 -2.56 -21.18 20.54
N HIS A 96 -1.57 -21.38 21.42
CA HIS A 96 -0.82 -20.29 22.05
C HIS A 96 -0.07 -19.45 21.00
N ILE A 97 0.51 -20.11 19.99
CA ILE A 97 1.22 -19.46 18.89
C ILE A 97 0.24 -18.55 18.11
N TRP A 98 -0.99 -19.00 17.90
CA TRP A 98 -1.99 -18.21 17.17
C TRP A 98 -2.43 -16.96 17.92
N ARG A 99 -2.46 -16.97 19.25
CA ARG A 99 -2.75 -15.75 20.04
C ARG A 99 -1.70 -14.68 19.75
N ASP A 100 -0.44 -15.05 19.77
CA ASP A 100 0.67 -14.14 19.49
C ASP A 100 0.66 -13.65 18.04
N VAL A 101 0.40 -14.55 17.08
CA VAL A 101 0.28 -14.20 15.66
C VAL A 101 -0.86 -13.21 15.42
N VAL A 102 -2.01 -13.36 16.09
CA VAL A 102 -3.13 -12.41 15.99
C VAL A 102 -2.75 -11.03 16.53
N VAL A 103 -2.08 -10.97 17.69
CA VAL A 103 -1.58 -9.71 18.26
C VAL A 103 -0.59 -9.03 17.32
N ILE A 104 0.31 -9.79 16.71
CA ILE A 104 1.29 -9.24 15.76
C ILE A 104 0.58 -8.74 14.50
N ARG A 105 -0.33 -9.53 13.90
CA ARG A 105 -1.05 -9.14 12.69
C ARG A 105 -1.87 -7.87 12.89
N THR A 106 -2.57 -7.76 14.01
CA THR A 106 -3.37 -6.56 14.34
C THR A 106 -2.51 -5.32 14.55
N ARG A 107 -1.32 -5.45 15.16
CA ARG A 107 -0.35 -4.35 15.27
C ARG A 107 0.17 -3.91 13.91
N VAL A 108 0.60 -4.85 13.08
CA VAL A 108 1.10 -4.58 11.72
C VAL A 108 0.02 -3.91 10.87
N GLN A 109 -1.23 -4.39 10.94
CA GLN A 109 -2.34 -3.81 10.19
C GLN A 109 -2.59 -2.36 10.59
N LYS A 110 -2.57 -2.04 11.89
CA LYS A 110 -2.69 -0.65 12.36
C LYS A 110 -1.54 0.23 11.87
N GLU A 111 -0.30 -0.26 11.94
CA GLU A 111 0.86 0.47 11.44
C GLU A 111 0.79 0.73 9.92
N GLU A 112 0.27 -0.23 9.14
CA GLU A 112 0.06 -0.07 7.71
C GLU A 112 -1.05 0.94 7.40
N GLU A 113 -2.16 0.91 8.14
CA GLU A 113 -3.24 1.89 8.03
C GLU A 113 -2.76 3.32 8.36
N GLU A 114 -1.94 3.48 9.40
CA GLU A 114 -1.32 4.75 9.76
C GLU A 114 -0.37 5.26 8.67
N ARG A 115 0.49 4.37 8.14
CA ARG A 115 1.39 4.73 7.03
C ARG A 115 0.61 5.12 5.78
N ALA A 116 -0.45 4.39 5.45
CA ALA A 116 -1.31 4.70 4.31
C ALA A 116 -2.01 6.05 4.49
N ALA A 117 -2.48 6.37 5.71
CA ALA A 117 -3.09 7.66 6.01
C ALA A 117 -2.09 8.82 5.88
N ILE A 118 -0.85 8.63 6.35
CA ILE A 118 0.22 9.63 6.19
C ILE A 118 0.57 9.84 4.72
N GLU A 119 0.70 8.76 3.94
CA GLU A 119 0.99 8.84 2.51
C GLU A 119 -0.12 9.57 1.74
N GLN A 120 -1.38 9.27 2.05
CA GLN A 120 -2.53 9.97 1.46
C GLN A 120 -2.55 11.46 1.83
N ALA A 121 -2.28 11.80 3.09
CA ALA A 121 -2.20 13.19 3.54
C ALA A 121 -1.04 13.95 2.85
N GLN A 122 0.12 13.31 2.69
CA GLN A 122 1.24 13.88 1.95
C GLN A 122 0.91 14.11 0.48
N ARG A 123 0.23 13.16 -0.16
CA ARG A 123 -0.21 13.27 -1.55
C ARG A 123 -1.15 14.46 -1.75
N LEU A 124 -2.18 14.59 -0.92
CA LEU A 124 -3.12 15.72 -0.98
C LEU A 124 -2.42 17.06 -0.73
N ARG A 125 -1.47 17.11 0.22
CA ARG A 125 -0.68 18.31 0.51
C ARG A 125 0.17 18.74 -0.69
N MET A 126 0.79 17.79 -1.38
CA MET A 126 1.59 18.06 -2.57
C MET A 126 0.73 18.55 -3.75
N GLU A 127 -0.45 17.96 -3.95
CA GLU A 127 -1.40 18.38 -4.97
C GLU A 127 -1.93 19.81 -4.70
N ALA A 128 -2.23 20.15 -3.44
CA ALA A 128 -2.64 21.49 -3.04
C ALA A 128 -1.56 22.56 -3.31
N LEU A 129 -0.30 22.29 -2.94
CA LEU A 129 0.82 23.19 -3.22
C LEU A 129 1.08 23.37 -4.73
N ALA A 130 0.88 22.31 -5.52
CA ALA A 130 0.99 22.39 -6.98
C ALA A 130 -0.08 23.30 -7.60
N LEU A 131 -1.32 23.22 -7.11
CA LEU A 131 -2.41 24.10 -7.54
C LEU A 131 -2.17 25.56 -7.14
N GLU A 132 -1.66 25.82 -5.95
CA GLU A 132 -1.32 27.17 -5.49
C GLU A 132 -0.15 27.77 -6.29
N ALA A 133 0.88 26.97 -6.58
CA ALA A 133 1.99 27.36 -7.44
C ALA A 133 1.52 27.66 -8.89
N ALA A 134 0.54 26.91 -9.39
CA ALA A 134 -0.06 27.17 -10.70
C ALA A 134 -0.91 28.46 -10.70
N ALA A 135 -1.67 28.71 -9.63
CA ALA A 135 -2.50 29.91 -9.47
C ALA A 135 -1.65 31.19 -9.34
N SER A 136 -0.57 31.15 -8.56
CA SER A 136 0.36 32.29 -8.40
C SER A 136 1.14 32.61 -9.69
N LYS A 137 1.53 31.59 -10.47
CA LYS A 137 2.12 31.79 -11.81
C LYS A 137 1.13 32.43 -12.80
N LYS A 138 -0.15 32.05 -12.76
CA LYS A 138 -1.21 32.69 -13.57
C LYS A 138 -1.40 34.17 -13.18
N LYS A 139 -1.47 34.48 -11.88
CA LYS A 139 -1.58 35.87 -11.38
C LYS A 139 -0.38 36.75 -11.77
N ARG A 140 0.84 36.20 -11.74
CA ARG A 140 2.06 36.92 -12.16
C ARG A 140 2.14 37.20 -13.66
N LYS A 141 1.55 36.35 -14.51
CA LYS A 141 1.46 36.61 -15.96
C LYS A 141 0.45 37.71 -16.31
N SER A 142 -0.64 37.84 -15.56
CA SER A 142 -1.66 38.88 -15.81
C SER A 142 -1.27 40.28 -15.32
N THR A 143 -0.37 40.41 -14.34
CA THR A 143 0.11 41.72 -13.87
C THR A 143 1.33 42.25 -14.65
N ALA A 144 1.97 41.41 -15.47
CA ALA A 144 3.09 41.79 -16.31
C ALA A 144 2.69 42.41 -17.67
N SER A 145 1.40 42.55 -17.97
CA SER A 145 0.89 43.03 -19.27
C SER A 145 0.13 44.35 -19.19
N ARG A 146 0.55 45.30 -18.35
CA ARG A 146 0.03 46.69 -18.40
C ARG A 146 1.09 47.59 -19.02
N PRO A 147 0.99 47.96 -20.31
CA PRO A 147 1.95 48.84 -20.95
C PRO A 147 1.87 50.25 -20.34
N GLN A 148 3.01 50.78 -19.92
CA GLN A 148 3.17 52.21 -19.62
C GLN A 148 3.24 52.96 -20.96
N THR A 149 2.11 53.51 -21.41
CA THR A 149 2.10 54.46 -22.52
C THR A 149 2.55 55.81 -21.98
N GLY A 150 3.77 56.22 -22.33
CA GLY A 150 4.32 57.52 -21.97
C GLY A 150 3.57 58.66 -22.66
N GLN A 151 3.18 59.68 -21.90
CA GLN A 151 2.86 61.01 -22.43
C GLN A 151 4.02 61.95 -22.11
N LYS A 152 4.68 62.45 -23.17
CA LYS A 152 5.69 63.50 -23.09
C LYS A 152 5.03 64.88 -23.31
N LEU A 153 5.18 65.73 -22.29
CA LEU A 153 5.53 67.16 -22.28
C LEU A 153 4.68 68.17 -23.07
N LYS A 154 4.26 69.25 -22.38
CA LYS A 154 4.48 70.67 -22.76
C LYS A 154 3.98 71.65 -21.67
N GLY A 155 4.85 72.59 -21.27
CA GLY A 155 4.46 73.99 -21.03
C GLY A 155 4.01 74.45 -19.63
N THR A 156 4.97 74.96 -18.85
CA THR A 156 4.97 76.27 -18.15
C THR A 156 3.67 76.87 -17.56
N LYS A 157 3.61 77.05 -16.23
CA LYS A 157 3.63 78.38 -15.56
C LYS A 157 3.67 78.25 -14.04
N VAL A 158 4.67 78.87 -13.44
CA VAL A 158 4.72 79.23 -12.02
C VAL A 158 3.70 80.33 -11.79
N ILE A 159 2.78 80.15 -10.85
CA ILE A 159 2.06 81.24 -10.19
C ILE A 159 1.98 80.90 -8.71
N ASN A 160 2.72 81.66 -7.90
CA ASN A 160 2.53 81.75 -6.47
C ASN A 160 1.18 82.42 -6.22
N LEU A 161 0.29 81.81 -5.42
CA LEU A 161 -0.73 82.57 -4.73
C LEU A 161 -0.92 82.03 -3.31
N LEU A 162 -0.81 82.99 -2.40
CA LEU A 162 -1.05 82.91 -0.98
C LEU A 162 -2.42 82.32 -0.63
N SER A 163 -2.54 81.96 0.65
CA SER A 163 -3.77 81.66 1.40
C SER A 163 -4.39 80.32 1.02
N GLY A 164 -4.38 79.31 1.87
CA GLY A 164 -4.74 79.35 3.27
C GLY A 164 -6.03 78.55 3.39
N HIS A 165 -5.96 77.38 4.04
CA HIS A 165 -6.95 76.90 5.01
C HIS A 165 -6.50 75.55 5.55
N ARG A 166 -6.35 75.51 6.88
CA ARG A 166 -6.24 74.32 7.72
C ARG A 166 -7.55 73.53 7.66
N VAL A 167 -7.45 72.20 7.58
CA VAL A 167 -8.34 71.25 8.26
C VAL A 167 -7.44 70.10 8.71
N VAL A 168 -6.74 70.24 9.85
CA VAL A 168 -7.08 69.69 11.18
C VAL A 168 -7.54 68.22 11.13
N CYS A 169 -6.71 67.38 11.73
CA CYS A 169 -6.91 65.96 12.03
C CYS A 169 -7.67 65.79 13.37
N SER A 170 -8.12 64.55 13.61
CA SER A 170 -8.62 63.96 14.89
C SER A 170 -10.12 64.21 15.18
N ILE A 171 -10.92 63.26 15.68
CA ILE A 171 -10.71 62.03 16.48
C ILE A 171 -11.61 60.91 15.95
#